data_AF-A0A8T6R7U6-F1
#
_entry.id   AF-A0A8T6R7U6-F1
#
_cell.length_a   1.000
_cell.length_b   1.000
_cell.length_c   1.000
_cell.angle_alpha   90.00
_cell.angle_beta   90.00
_cell.angle_gamma   90.00
#
_symmetry.space_group_name_H-M   'P 1'
#
loop_
_entity.id
_entity.type
_entity.pdbx_description
1 polymer ?
#
loop_
_entity_poly.entity_id
_entity_poly.type
_entity_poly.pdbx_seq_one_letter_code
_entity_poly.pdbx_strand_id
1 'polypeptide(L)'
;MNPDQLLSELEAKLKVVGIKEIIEPELVRPARHQSRNRRAITSLEPELQNALEALKHDERLPIVLFKMANLHLLEGSFAKAIMLYEITLGMDSRQIPAWVNMGLAYLLSNEYKDAASCFGSALALDNENVVALVHMSVAQCELGSSDACQKHLDLALKVDPNSARARHGKGMYLKRQGILEGALNWFAKALEVDEFFVPSLMELGRVHLELGQHEKAVDDLKKVLRVDPNQAYAYAILGDVFYELKDYNQCLFYYDRAVAIKFDDPALWIRKGDIHKLLKSYKQAHDAYQKAINADPEHVEAWARSGENLLWMNDQDVALEYFNTALALAPDDADVAHKRGLVYYGMQRYDEALADFDIAFSVEPDNPEHLYHRAFCLEHLERYAEAKRTWQVAKALYDEEGNDIRSAECNARMKRLSSS
;
A
#
# COMPACT_ATOMS: atom_id res chain seq x y z
N MET A 1 -1.01 -14.23 41.13
CA MET A 1 -0.06 -15.36 41.27
C MET A 1 1.27 -14.85 41.86
N ASN A 2 2.16 -15.67 42.43
CA ASN A 2 3.50 -15.17 42.80
C ASN A 2 4.39 -15.02 41.53
N PRO A 3 5.46 -14.20 41.53
CA PRO A 3 6.22 -13.91 40.31
C PRO A 3 6.84 -15.15 39.63
N ASP A 4 7.33 -16.12 40.39
CA ASP A 4 7.94 -17.35 39.87
C ASP A 4 6.90 -18.29 39.21
N GLN A 5 5.74 -18.44 39.84
CA GLN A 5 4.61 -19.18 39.27
C GLN A 5 4.12 -18.52 37.97
N LEU A 6 4.12 -17.19 37.92
CA LEU A 6 3.74 -16.43 36.75
C LEU A 6 4.66 -16.67 35.56
N LEU A 7 5.98 -16.62 35.77
CA LEU A 7 6.95 -16.94 34.72
C LEU A 7 6.77 -18.37 34.23
N SER A 8 6.67 -19.34 35.15
CA SER A 8 6.49 -20.75 34.80
C SER A 8 5.22 -21.00 33.99
N GLU A 9 4.13 -20.31 34.34
CA GLU A 9 2.87 -20.40 33.60
C GLU A 9 2.96 -19.75 32.21
N LEU A 10 3.59 -18.58 32.08
CA LEU A 10 3.81 -17.92 30.80
C LEU A 10 4.71 -18.75 29.87
N GLU A 11 5.80 -19.30 30.38
CA GLU A 11 6.69 -20.20 29.62
C GLU A 11 5.94 -21.40 29.06
N ALA A 12 5.13 -22.06 29.91
CA ALA A 12 4.34 -23.21 29.50
C ALA A 12 3.35 -22.83 28.38
N LYS A 13 2.64 -21.70 28.51
CA LYS A 13 1.69 -21.25 27.47
C LYS A 13 2.39 -20.84 26.18
N LEU A 14 3.48 -20.08 26.25
CA LEU A 14 4.25 -19.66 25.07
C LEU A 14 4.85 -20.86 24.32
N LYS A 15 5.29 -21.89 25.06
CA LYS A 15 5.75 -23.16 24.47
C LYS A 15 4.64 -23.85 23.68
N VAL A 16 3.40 -23.83 24.17
CA VAL A 16 2.24 -24.41 23.47
C VAL A 16 1.89 -23.61 22.20
N VAL A 17 2.08 -22.29 22.20
CA VAL A 17 1.87 -21.46 21.00
C VAL A 17 2.93 -21.72 19.93
N GLY A 18 4.16 -22.07 20.31
CA GLY A 18 5.20 -22.51 19.37
C GLY A 18 5.76 -21.39 18.50
N ILE A 19 6.04 -20.23 19.10
CA ILE A 19 6.52 -19.04 18.38
C ILE A 19 7.97 -19.25 17.94
N LYS A 20 8.25 -19.06 16.65
CA LYS A 20 9.60 -19.13 16.08
C LYS A 20 10.43 -17.92 16.51
N GLU A 21 11.75 -18.11 16.54
CA GLU A 21 12.71 -17.04 16.85
C GLU A 21 12.84 -16.05 15.69
N ILE A 22 13.01 -16.55 14.47
CA ILE A 22 13.02 -15.76 13.25
C ILE A 22 11.56 -15.57 12.79
N ILE A 23 11.16 -14.30 12.65
CA ILE A 23 9.84 -13.93 12.16
C ILE A 23 9.93 -13.61 10.66
N GLU A 24 9.11 -14.31 9.87
CA GLU A 24 8.95 -14.04 8.45
C GLU A 24 7.93 -12.89 8.28
N PRO A 25 8.30 -11.79 7.59
CA PRO A 25 7.41 -10.63 7.43
C PRO A 25 6.05 -10.98 6.83
N GLU A 26 6.01 -11.92 5.88
CA GLU A 26 4.79 -12.36 5.21
C GLU A 26 3.80 -13.12 6.13
N LEU A 27 4.24 -13.54 7.33
CA LEU A 27 3.37 -14.21 8.31
C LEU A 27 2.74 -13.22 9.31
N VAL A 28 3.20 -11.96 9.32
CA VAL A 28 2.68 -10.91 10.21
C VAL A 28 1.28 -10.50 9.76
N ARG A 29 0.30 -10.66 10.66
CA ARG A 29 -1.11 -10.34 10.37
C ARG A 29 -1.88 -9.99 11.64
N PRO A 30 -2.76 -8.97 11.61
CA PRO A 30 -3.64 -8.67 12.72
C PRO A 30 -4.44 -9.89 13.18
N ALA A 31 -4.46 -10.14 14.49
CA ALA A 31 -5.22 -11.23 15.07
C ALA A 31 -6.73 -10.92 15.02
N ARG A 32 -7.44 -11.38 13.97
CA ARG A 32 -8.92 -11.27 13.89
C ARG A 32 -9.63 -12.05 15.01
N HIS A 33 -9.06 -13.19 15.43
CA HIS A 33 -9.56 -13.98 16.56
C HIS A 33 -8.41 -14.55 17.39
N GLN A 34 -8.48 -14.38 18.72
CA GLN A 34 -7.51 -14.98 19.63
C GLN A 34 -7.87 -16.43 19.97
N SER A 35 -6.93 -17.34 19.74
CA SER A 35 -7.02 -18.72 20.22
C SER A 35 -7.19 -18.76 21.74
N ARG A 36 -7.68 -19.88 22.29
CA ARG A 36 -7.81 -20.06 23.74
C ARG A 36 -6.47 -19.87 24.45
N ASN A 37 -5.39 -20.38 23.85
CA ASN A 37 -4.04 -20.25 24.39
C ASN A 37 -3.56 -18.80 24.34
N ARG A 38 -3.85 -18.06 23.26
CA ARG A 38 -3.53 -16.64 23.16
C ARG A 38 -4.26 -15.81 24.22
N ARG A 39 -5.57 -16.02 24.40
CA ARG A 39 -6.35 -15.32 25.43
C ARG A 39 -5.81 -15.53 26.85
N ALA A 40 -5.35 -16.76 27.14
CA ALA A 40 -4.76 -17.08 28.43
C ALA A 40 -3.39 -16.41 28.66
N ILE A 41 -2.64 -16.09 27.59
CA ILE A 41 -1.43 -15.25 27.70
C ILE A 41 -1.83 -13.79 27.90
N THR A 42 -2.81 -13.30 27.14
CA THR A 42 -3.31 -11.92 27.26
C THR A 42 -3.78 -11.61 28.68
N SER A 43 -4.46 -12.54 29.35
CA SER A 43 -4.92 -12.35 30.73
C SER A 43 -3.78 -12.22 31.75
N LEU A 44 -2.58 -12.70 31.42
CA LEU A 44 -1.40 -12.66 32.30
C LEU A 44 -0.49 -11.44 32.02
N GLU A 45 -0.68 -10.73 30.91
CA GLU A 45 0.10 -9.52 30.56
C GLU A 45 0.10 -8.46 31.68
N PRO A 46 -1.05 -8.12 32.33
CA PRO A 46 -1.06 -7.14 33.42
C PRO A 46 -0.34 -7.62 34.68
N GLU A 47 -0.45 -8.92 35.01
CA GLU A 47 0.28 -9.51 36.14
C GLU A 47 1.79 -9.46 35.88
N LEU A 48 2.23 -9.74 34.65
CA LEU A 48 3.63 -9.66 34.25
C LEU A 48 4.16 -8.23 34.41
N GLN A 49 3.41 -7.24 33.93
CA GLN A 49 3.78 -5.83 34.03
C GLN A 49 4.03 -5.42 35.49
N ASN A 50 3.15 -5.83 36.40
CA ASN A 50 3.29 -5.55 37.84
C ASN A 50 4.45 -6.30 38.49
N ALA A 51 4.86 -7.43 37.92
CA ALA A 51 5.92 -8.29 38.44
C ALA A 51 7.31 -7.99 37.85
N LEU A 52 7.43 -7.13 36.82
CA LEU A 52 8.70 -6.87 36.11
C LEU A 52 9.85 -6.49 37.05
N GLU A 53 9.61 -5.55 37.98
CA GLU A 53 10.65 -5.09 38.91
C GLU A 53 11.11 -6.20 39.87
N ALA A 54 10.19 -7.05 40.32
CA ALA A 54 10.50 -8.19 41.17
C ALA A 54 11.26 -9.31 40.43
N LEU A 55 11.07 -9.39 39.11
CA LEU A 55 11.63 -10.42 38.24
C LEU A 55 12.89 -9.97 37.47
N LYS A 56 13.35 -8.72 37.64
CA LYS A 56 14.42 -8.11 36.82
C LYS A 56 15.77 -8.84 36.83
N HIS A 57 16.00 -9.71 37.83
CA HIS A 57 17.21 -10.52 37.97
C HIS A 57 16.97 -12.00 37.64
N ASP A 58 15.77 -12.40 37.24
CA ASP A 58 15.45 -13.76 36.82
C ASP A 58 15.91 -13.99 35.38
N GLU A 59 16.76 -14.99 35.16
CA GLU A 59 17.34 -15.31 33.86
C GLU A 59 16.30 -15.77 32.82
N ARG A 60 15.12 -16.21 33.25
CA ARG A 60 14.03 -16.61 32.34
C ARG A 60 13.27 -15.43 31.77
N LEU A 61 13.24 -14.30 32.48
CA LEU A 61 12.40 -13.15 32.13
C LEU A 61 12.70 -12.61 30.71
N PRO A 62 13.97 -12.39 30.29
CA PRO A 62 14.26 -11.95 28.92
C PRO A 62 13.76 -12.92 27.84
N ILE A 63 13.82 -14.23 28.10
CA ILE A 63 13.35 -15.27 27.16
C ILE A 63 11.82 -15.21 27.01
N VAL A 64 11.11 -15.02 28.13
CA VAL A 64 9.65 -14.88 28.14
C VAL A 64 9.23 -13.60 27.42
N LEU A 65 9.86 -12.47 27.74
CA LEU A 65 9.57 -11.18 27.12
C LEU A 65 9.85 -11.21 25.61
N PHE A 66 10.98 -11.78 25.17
CA PHE A 66 11.30 -11.97 23.75
C PHE A 66 10.20 -12.76 23.02
N LYS A 67 9.75 -13.89 23.58
CA LYS A 67 8.69 -14.71 22.97
C LYS A 67 7.35 -13.99 22.93
N MET A 68 7.02 -13.20 23.95
CA MET A 68 5.82 -12.36 23.94
C MET A 68 5.94 -11.23 22.92
N ALA A 69 7.11 -10.63 22.78
CA ALA A 69 7.39 -9.62 21.75
C ALA A 69 7.20 -10.21 20.33
N ASN A 70 7.74 -11.41 20.07
CA ASN A 70 7.52 -12.13 18.81
C ASN A 70 6.03 -12.43 18.58
N LEU A 71 5.27 -12.76 19.63
CA LEU A 71 3.82 -12.96 19.55
C LEU A 71 3.12 -11.69 19.06
N HIS A 72 3.39 -10.56 19.72
CA HIS A 72 2.82 -9.27 19.35
C HIS A 72 3.24 -8.81 17.96
N LEU A 73 4.49 -9.08 17.57
CA LEU A 73 4.98 -8.79 16.22
C LEU A 73 4.20 -9.57 15.17
N LEU A 74 4.01 -10.88 15.35
CA LEU A 74 3.19 -11.71 14.46
C LEU A 74 1.74 -11.23 14.36
N GLU A 75 1.22 -10.63 15.43
CA GLU A 75 -0.14 -10.06 15.49
C GLU A 75 -0.22 -8.64 14.92
N GLY A 76 0.87 -8.08 14.37
CA GLY A 76 0.93 -6.70 13.87
C GLY A 76 0.81 -5.64 14.97
N SER A 77 0.94 -6.02 16.24
CA SER A 77 0.91 -5.11 17.39
C SER A 77 2.28 -4.48 17.62
N PHE A 78 2.76 -3.69 16.67
CA PHE A 78 4.15 -3.21 16.61
C PHE A 78 4.58 -2.46 17.87
N ALA A 79 3.78 -1.52 18.37
CA ALA A 79 4.12 -0.74 19.57
C ALA A 79 4.33 -1.62 20.81
N LYS A 80 3.49 -2.65 21.00
CA LYS A 80 3.66 -3.61 22.12
C LYS A 80 4.89 -4.49 21.91
N ALA A 81 5.12 -4.94 20.68
CA ALA A 81 6.28 -5.75 20.36
C ALA A 81 7.58 -4.98 20.63
N ILE A 82 7.68 -3.74 20.13
CA ILE A 82 8.83 -2.84 20.33
C ILE A 82 9.10 -2.63 21.81
N MET A 83 8.09 -2.24 22.60
CA MET A 83 8.24 -2.05 24.05
C MET A 83 8.80 -3.29 24.77
N LEU A 84 8.30 -4.48 24.43
CA LEU A 84 8.81 -5.72 25.04
C LEU A 84 10.23 -6.06 24.58
N TYR A 85 10.60 -5.79 23.32
CA TYR A 85 11.98 -5.94 22.86
C TYR A 85 12.92 -4.96 23.56
N GLU A 86 12.51 -3.70 23.77
CA GLU A 86 13.31 -2.71 24.51
C GLU A 86 13.59 -3.16 25.95
N ILE A 87 12.57 -3.66 26.65
CA ILE A 87 12.74 -4.23 28.01
C ILE A 87 13.69 -5.43 27.96
N THR A 88 13.50 -6.32 26.98
CA THR A 88 14.35 -7.50 26.80
C THR A 88 15.81 -7.12 26.58
N LEU A 89 16.08 -6.17 25.68
CA LEU A 89 17.42 -5.68 25.33
C LEU A 89 18.04 -4.83 26.44
N GLY A 90 17.23 -4.19 27.28
CA GLY A 90 17.68 -3.53 28.50
C GLY A 90 18.22 -4.50 29.55
N MET A 91 17.72 -5.75 29.54
CA MET A 91 18.21 -6.84 30.40
C MET A 91 19.38 -7.59 29.77
N ASP A 92 19.28 -7.92 28.48
CA ASP A 92 20.33 -8.58 27.70
C ASP A 92 20.48 -7.95 26.31
N SER A 93 21.40 -6.97 26.23
CA SER A 93 21.72 -6.27 24.99
C SER A 93 22.42 -7.13 23.92
N ARG A 94 22.85 -8.35 24.27
CA ARG A 94 23.57 -9.25 23.34
C ARG A 94 22.63 -10.18 22.56
N GLN A 95 21.33 -10.08 22.78
CA GLN A 95 20.34 -10.90 22.07
C GLN A 95 20.10 -10.39 20.65
N ILE A 96 20.91 -10.87 19.70
CA ILE A 96 20.82 -10.53 18.26
C ILE A 96 19.39 -10.70 17.70
N PRO A 97 18.66 -11.81 17.97
CA PRO A 97 17.29 -11.98 17.47
C PRO A 97 16.31 -10.90 17.92
N ALA A 98 16.48 -10.36 19.14
CA ALA A 98 15.63 -9.27 19.63
C ALA A 98 15.90 -7.97 18.87
N TRP A 99 17.17 -7.63 18.60
CA TRP A 99 17.51 -6.49 17.74
C TRP A 99 16.93 -6.64 16.34
N VAL A 100 17.05 -7.83 15.74
CA VAL A 100 16.53 -8.10 14.40
C VAL A 100 15.00 -7.99 14.36
N ASN A 101 14.30 -8.62 15.29
CA ASN A 101 12.84 -8.60 15.28
C ASN A 101 12.26 -7.24 15.71
N MET A 102 12.95 -6.49 16.58
CA MET A 102 12.60 -5.10 16.89
C MET A 102 12.79 -4.21 15.66
N GLY A 103 13.91 -4.37 14.95
CA GLY A 103 14.14 -3.68 13.68
C GLY A 103 13.08 -4.03 12.63
N LEU A 104 12.64 -5.29 12.57
CA LEU A 104 11.54 -5.71 11.69
C LEU A 104 10.21 -5.07 12.10
N ALA A 105 9.93 -4.90 13.39
CA ALA A 105 8.73 -4.21 13.86
C ALA A 105 8.72 -2.75 13.38
N TYR A 106 9.85 -2.03 13.53
CA TYR A 106 10.00 -0.67 13.00
C TYR A 106 9.92 -0.61 11.47
N LEU A 107 10.50 -1.60 10.78
CA LEU A 107 10.44 -1.68 9.32
C LEU A 107 8.99 -1.78 8.82
N LEU A 108 8.17 -2.60 9.49
CA LEU A 108 6.75 -2.80 9.16
C LEU A 108 5.85 -1.64 9.63
N SER A 109 6.28 -0.81 10.58
CA SER A 109 5.62 0.45 10.95
C SER A 109 6.08 1.65 10.12
N ASN A 110 6.91 1.43 9.09
CA ASN A 110 7.52 2.46 8.24
C ASN A 110 8.49 3.43 8.95
N GLU A 111 9.01 3.03 10.10
CA GLU A 111 10.02 3.76 10.88
C GLU A 111 11.43 3.33 10.46
N TYR A 112 11.82 3.64 9.21
CA TYR A 112 13.00 3.05 8.58
C TYR A 112 14.33 3.42 9.25
N LYS A 113 14.43 4.59 9.89
CA LYS A 113 15.64 5.02 10.60
C LYS A 113 15.88 4.17 11.87
N ASP A 114 14.83 3.96 12.65
CA ASP A 114 14.89 3.16 13.87
C ASP A 114 15.10 1.68 13.55
N ALA A 115 14.46 1.19 12.46
CA ALA A 115 14.72 -0.13 11.90
C ALA A 115 16.22 -0.32 11.58
N ALA A 116 16.81 0.62 10.82
CA ALA A 116 18.23 0.59 10.47
C ALA A 116 19.13 0.65 11.72
N SER A 117 18.78 1.45 12.73
CA SER A 117 19.51 1.49 14.01
C SER A 117 19.54 0.11 14.69
N CYS A 118 18.38 -0.56 14.78
CA CYS A 118 18.26 -1.88 15.38
C CYS A 118 19.09 -2.94 14.63
N PHE A 119 19.01 -2.96 13.29
CA PHE A 119 19.82 -3.86 12.49
C PHE A 119 21.32 -3.54 12.62
N GLY A 120 21.68 -2.26 12.78
CA GLY A 120 23.05 -1.84 13.07
C GLY A 120 23.58 -2.43 14.38
N SER A 121 22.77 -2.40 15.44
CA SER A 121 23.10 -3.03 16.73
C SER A 121 23.25 -4.54 16.60
N ALA A 122 22.37 -5.21 15.85
CA ALA A 122 22.52 -6.65 15.55
C ALA A 122 23.84 -6.94 14.81
N LEU A 123 24.17 -6.14 13.79
CA LEU A 123 25.37 -6.30 12.97
C LEU A 123 26.67 -5.93 13.70
N ALA A 124 26.59 -5.12 14.75
CA ALA A 124 27.73 -4.84 15.63
C ALA A 124 28.11 -6.06 16.50
N LEU A 125 27.12 -6.91 16.83
CA LEU A 125 27.31 -8.16 17.57
C LEU A 125 27.68 -9.33 16.64
N ASP A 126 27.06 -9.39 15.47
CA ASP A 126 27.29 -10.40 14.43
C ASP A 126 27.22 -9.75 13.04
N ASN A 127 28.37 -9.38 12.50
CA ASN A 127 28.49 -8.65 11.23
C ASN A 127 28.15 -9.50 9.99
N GLU A 128 28.04 -10.82 10.15
CA GLU A 128 27.67 -11.78 9.10
C GLU A 128 26.22 -12.25 9.23
N ASN A 129 25.42 -11.65 10.13
CA ASN A 129 24.02 -12.00 10.29
C ASN A 129 23.20 -11.71 9.01
N VAL A 130 22.92 -12.76 8.23
CA VAL A 130 22.26 -12.64 6.92
C VAL A 130 20.87 -11.99 7.05
N VAL A 131 20.10 -12.34 8.08
CA VAL A 131 18.75 -11.79 8.29
C VAL A 131 18.82 -10.28 8.56
N ALA A 132 19.73 -9.86 9.45
CA ALA A 132 19.95 -8.44 9.73
C ALA A 132 20.48 -7.68 8.50
N LEU A 133 21.41 -8.25 7.74
CA LEU A 133 21.93 -7.65 6.50
C LEU A 133 20.82 -7.43 5.47
N VAL A 134 19.96 -8.44 5.26
CA VAL A 134 18.84 -8.31 4.31
C VAL A 134 17.85 -7.26 4.79
N HIS A 135 17.40 -7.29 6.04
CA HIS A 135 16.44 -6.28 6.50
C HIS A 135 17.03 -4.87 6.59
N MET A 136 18.32 -4.74 6.94
CA MET A 136 19.06 -3.48 6.83
C MET A 136 19.03 -2.96 5.40
N SER A 137 19.27 -3.81 4.40
CA SER A 137 19.23 -3.39 3.00
C SER A 137 17.87 -2.84 2.61
N VAL A 138 16.77 -3.50 3.04
CA VAL A 138 15.41 -3.01 2.79
C VAL A 138 15.22 -1.61 3.40
N ALA A 139 15.58 -1.43 4.68
CA ALA A 139 15.48 -0.13 5.35
C ALA A 139 16.30 0.96 4.64
N GLN A 140 17.53 0.66 4.23
CA GLN A 140 18.39 1.61 3.51
C GLN A 140 17.83 1.99 2.14
N CYS A 141 17.21 1.04 1.45
CA CYS A 141 16.52 1.30 0.20
C CYS A 141 15.31 2.25 0.40
N GLU A 142 14.52 2.09 1.46
CA GLU A 142 13.42 3.03 1.78
C GLU A 142 13.93 4.43 2.15
N LEU A 143 15.10 4.51 2.79
CA LEU A 143 15.78 5.77 3.11
C LEU A 143 16.44 6.44 1.89
N GLY A 144 16.30 5.88 0.68
CA GLY A 144 16.92 6.40 -0.54
C GLY A 144 18.42 6.16 -0.67
N SER A 145 19.02 5.38 0.24
CA SER A 145 20.46 5.09 0.27
C SER A 145 20.79 3.85 -0.57
N SER A 146 20.72 4.02 -1.90
CA SER A 146 20.90 2.94 -2.89
C SER A 146 22.22 2.18 -2.72
N ASP A 147 23.33 2.91 -2.54
CA ASP A 147 24.67 2.31 -2.37
C ASP A 147 24.78 1.44 -1.11
N ALA A 148 24.19 1.91 0.00
CA ALA A 148 24.18 1.16 1.26
C ALA A 148 23.31 -0.10 1.14
N CYS A 149 22.14 0.03 0.52
CA CYS A 149 21.25 -1.10 0.22
C CYS A 149 21.99 -2.18 -0.58
N GLN A 150 22.66 -1.80 -1.68
CA GLN A 150 23.44 -2.72 -2.49
C GLN A 150 24.57 -3.38 -1.69
N LYS A 151 25.33 -2.61 -0.91
CA LYS A 151 26.45 -3.13 -0.11
C LYS A 151 26.00 -4.21 0.87
N HIS A 152 24.89 -3.99 1.57
CA HIS A 152 24.36 -4.97 2.53
C HIS A 152 23.83 -6.24 1.84
N LEU A 153 23.17 -6.11 0.69
CA LEU A 153 22.74 -7.27 -0.12
C LEU A 153 23.91 -8.09 -0.65
N ASP A 154 24.94 -7.41 -1.17
CA ASP A 154 26.12 -8.08 -1.71
C ASP A 154 26.88 -8.83 -0.60
N LEU A 155 26.95 -8.25 0.61
CA LEU A 155 27.50 -8.94 1.78
C LEU A 155 26.62 -10.13 2.21
N ALA A 156 25.29 -9.98 2.27
CA ALA A 156 24.38 -11.06 2.63
C ALA A 156 24.52 -12.25 1.69
N LEU A 157 24.57 -12.00 0.37
CA LEU A 157 24.76 -13.03 -0.66
C LEU A 157 26.17 -13.62 -0.67
N LYS A 158 27.17 -12.89 -0.18
CA LYS A 158 28.53 -13.42 0.00
C LYS A 158 28.59 -14.39 1.19
N VAL A 159 27.93 -14.05 2.30
CA VAL A 159 27.89 -14.89 3.51
C VAL A 159 27.03 -16.14 3.25
N ASP A 160 25.83 -15.96 2.72
CA ASP A 160 24.93 -17.05 2.33
C ASP A 160 24.42 -16.87 0.90
N PRO A 161 25.12 -17.45 -0.09
CA PRO A 161 24.70 -17.42 -1.48
C PRO A 161 23.34 -18.09 -1.72
N ASN A 162 22.90 -18.98 -0.82
CA ASN A 162 21.65 -19.74 -0.94
C ASN A 162 20.52 -19.15 -0.08
N SER A 163 20.64 -17.92 0.42
CA SER A 163 19.53 -17.24 1.08
C SER A 163 18.47 -16.82 0.05
N ALA A 164 17.32 -17.50 0.05
CA ALA A 164 16.17 -17.13 -0.80
C ALA A 164 15.74 -15.67 -0.56
N ARG A 165 15.74 -15.23 0.70
CA ARG A 165 15.38 -13.87 1.11
C ARG A 165 16.41 -12.82 0.66
N ALA A 166 17.71 -13.13 0.66
CA ALA A 166 18.73 -12.23 0.11
C ALA A 166 18.62 -12.11 -1.41
N ARG A 167 18.39 -13.23 -2.11
CA ARG A 167 18.15 -13.24 -3.57
C ARG A 167 16.91 -12.44 -3.94
N HIS A 168 15.82 -12.60 -3.18
CA HIS A 168 14.61 -11.79 -3.29
C HIS A 168 14.91 -10.30 -3.07
N GLY A 169 15.64 -9.95 -2.01
CA GLY A 169 16.05 -8.57 -1.74
C GLY A 169 16.84 -7.94 -2.91
N LYS A 170 17.71 -8.71 -3.57
CA LYS A 170 18.41 -8.27 -4.78
C LYS A 170 17.47 -8.06 -5.97
N GLY A 171 16.46 -8.91 -6.13
CA GLY A 171 15.40 -8.72 -7.12
C GLY A 171 14.61 -7.44 -6.88
N MET A 172 14.19 -7.18 -5.64
CA MET A 172 13.49 -5.95 -5.24
C MET A 172 14.33 -4.70 -5.49
N TYR A 173 15.62 -4.75 -5.16
CA TYR A 173 16.56 -3.66 -5.43
C TYR A 173 16.60 -3.31 -6.94
N LEU A 174 16.76 -4.31 -7.81
CA LEU A 174 16.81 -4.09 -9.26
C LEU A 174 15.47 -3.60 -9.82
N LYS A 175 14.35 -4.12 -9.32
CA LYS A 175 13.01 -3.66 -9.70
C LYS A 175 12.83 -2.17 -9.41
N ARG A 176 13.29 -1.69 -8.24
CA ARG A 176 13.26 -0.26 -7.88
C ARG A 176 14.10 0.63 -8.81
N GLN A 177 15.15 0.07 -9.42
CA GLN A 177 15.95 0.76 -10.43
C GLN A 177 15.35 0.69 -11.84
N GLY A 178 14.16 0.09 -12.01
CA GLY A 178 13.52 -0.14 -13.32
C GLY A 178 14.14 -1.27 -14.13
N ILE A 179 15.07 -2.05 -13.56
CA ILE A 179 15.76 -3.15 -14.26
C ILE A 179 14.95 -4.44 -14.10
N LEU A 180 13.80 -4.50 -14.78
CA LEU A 180 12.80 -5.57 -14.60
C LEU A 180 13.33 -6.96 -14.96
N GLU A 181 14.05 -7.12 -16.09
CA GLU A 181 14.61 -8.42 -16.48
C GLU A 181 15.65 -8.94 -15.45
N GLY A 182 16.46 -8.02 -14.92
CA GLY A 182 17.40 -8.34 -13.84
C GLY A 182 16.67 -8.79 -12.57
N ALA A 183 15.57 -8.10 -12.23
CA ALA A 183 14.73 -8.48 -11.10
C ALA A 183 14.14 -9.89 -11.26
N LEU A 184 13.57 -10.21 -12.44
CA LEU A 184 13.03 -11.54 -12.76
C LEU A 184 14.06 -12.64 -12.52
N ASN A 185 15.29 -12.47 -13.00
CA ASN A 185 16.36 -13.45 -12.82
C ASN A 185 16.68 -13.69 -11.32
N TRP A 186 16.73 -12.62 -10.51
CA TRP A 186 17.02 -12.76 -9.08
C TRP A 186 15.85 -13.35 -8.29
N PHE A 187 14.61 -13.04 -8.66
CA PHE A 187 13.44 -13.71 -8.09
C PHE A 187 13.42 -15.19 -8.46
N ALA A 188 13.72 -15.56 -9.72
CA ALA A 188 13.83 -16.95 -10.14
C ALA A 188 14.93 -17.70 -9.36
N LYS A 189 16.09 -17.06 -9.13
CA LYS A 189 17.14 -17.63 -8.26
C LYS A 189 16.68 -17.83 -6.83
N ALA A 190 15.80 -16.99 -6.29
CA ALA A 190 15.23 -17.24 -4.97
C ALA A 190 14.39 -18.54 -4.97
N LEU A 191 13.67 -18.79 -6.06
CA LEU A 191 12.86 -20.00 -6.23
C LEU A 191 13.67 -21.27 -6.51
N GLU A 192 14.91 -21.16 -6.97
CA GLU A 192 15.85 -22.30 -7.02
C GLU A 192 16.21 -22.82 -5.62
N VAL A 193 16.16 -21.95 -4.60
CA VAL A 193 16.41 -22.34 -3.19
C VAL A 193 15.13 -22.86 -2.56
N ASP A 194 14.04 -22.10 -2.72
CA ASP A 194 12.72 -22.42 -2.19
C ASP A 194 11.66 -22.13 -3.27
N GLU A 195 11.24 -23.20 -3.95
CA GLU A 195 10.26 -23.14 -5.05
C GLU A 195 8.95 -22.45 -4.65
N PHE A 196 8.61 -22.49 -3.36
CA PHE A 196 7.36 -21.98 -2.81
C PHE A 196 7.55 -20.69 -2.00
N PHE A 197 8.68 -19.98 -2.20
CA PHE A 197 8.94 -18.69 -1.56
C PHE A 197 7.97 -17.61 -2.05
N VAL A 198 6.87 -17.46 -1.33
CA VAL A 198 5.72 -16.60 -1.67
C VAL A 198 6.12 -15.16 -2.03
N PRO A 199 7.04 -14.48 -1.31
CA PRO A 199 7.42 -13.12 -1.67
C PRO A 199 7.95 -12.99 -3.10
N SER A 200 8.81 -13.91 -3.55
CA SER A 200 9.34 -13.88 -4.93
C SER A 200 8.31 -14.30 -5.96
N LEU A 201 7.43 -15.26 -5.67
CA LEU A 201 6.35 -15.65 -6.58
C LEU A 201 5.36 -14.50 -6.81
N MET A 202 5.00 -13.76 -5.75
CA MET A 202 4.15 -12.57 -5.85
C MET A 202 4.77 -11.52 -6.75
N GLU A 203 6.06 -11.23 -6.56
CA GLU A 203 6.77 -10.23 -7.37
C GLU A 203 6.98 -10.67 -8.82
N LEU A 204 7.29 -11.95 -9.07
CA LEU A 204 7.31 -12.49 -10.43
C LEU A 204 5.96 -12.33 -11.13
N GLY A 205 4.86 -12.65 -10.44
CA GLY A 205 3.51 -12.45 -10.97
C GLY A 205 3.25 -11.00 -11.38
N ARG A 206 3.65 -10.03 -10.54
CA ARG A 206 3.52 -8.59 -10.84
C ARG A 206 4.39 -8.15 -12.01
N VAL A 207 5.68 -8.51 -12.01
CA VAL A 207 6.61 -8.09 -13.06
C VAL A 207 6.29 -8.77 -14.40
N HIS A 208 5.87 -10.02 -14.39
CA HIS A 208 5.38 -10.69 -15.61
C HIS A 208 4.14 -10.00 -16.17
N LEU A 209 3.19 -9.56 -15.33
CA LEU A 209 2.05 -8.75 -15.77
C LEU A 209 2.50 -7.42 -16.40
N GLU A 210 3.40 -6.68 -15.74
CA GLU A 210 3.94 -5.41 -16.24
C GLU A 210 4.63 -5.56 -17.62
N LEU A 211 5.27 -6.70 -17.86
CA LEU A 211 5.91 -7.04 -19.14
C LEU A 211 4.95 -7.68 -20.17
N GLY A 212 3.65 -7.78 -19.88
CA GLY A 212 2.64 -8.41 -20.74
C GLY A 212 2.77 -9.94 -20.87
N GLN A 213 3.55 -10.58 -20.01
CA GLN A 213 3.77 -12.03 -19.96
C GLN A 213 2.68 -12.73 -19.14
N HIS A 214 1.42 -12.57 -19.58
CA HIS A 214 0.22 -12.97 -18.84
C HIS A 214 0.20 -14.45 -18.41
N GLU A 215 0.61 -15.38 -19.27
CA GLU A 215 0.61 -16.81 -18.96
C GLU A 215 1.55 -17.15 -17.79
N LYS A 216 2.76 -16.58 -17.78
CA LYS A 216 3.71 -16.78 -16.68
C LYS A 216 3.21 -16.14 -15.40
N ALA A 217 2.63 -14.94 -15.49
CA ALA A 217 2.03 -14.27 -14.33
C ALA A 217 0.96 -15.16 -13.67
N VAL A 218 0.08 -15.77 -14.48
CA VAL A 218 -0.94 -16.70 -13.98
C VAL A 218 -0.32 -17.92 -13.31
N ASP A 219 0.71 -18.52 -13.90
CA ASP A 219 1.36 -19.71 -13.34
C ASP A 219 2.05 -19.43 -12.00
N ASP A 220 2.78 -18.31 -11.89
CA ASP A 220 3.44 -17.89 -10.66
C ASP A 220 2.42 -17.60 -9.54
N LEU A 221 1.34 -16.88 -9.86
CA LEU A 221 0.28 -16.55 -8.89
C LEU A 221 -0.53 -17.79 -8.48
N LYS A 222 -0.73 -18.77 -9.38
CA LYS A 222 -1.32 -20.06 -9.02
C LYS A 222 -0.43 -20.85 -8.05
N LYS A 223 0.89 -20.75 -8.15
CA LYS A 223 1.80 -21.35 -7.15
C LYS A 223 1.63 -20.67 -5.79
N VAL A 224 1.51 -19.33 -5.74
CA VAL A 224 1.20 -18.62 -4.48
C VAL A 224 -0.06 -19.19 -3.84
N LEU A 225 -1.13 -19.34 -4.62
CA LEU A 225 -2.42 -19.84 -4.12
C LEU A 225 -2.42 -21.32 -3.72
N ARG A 226 -1.42 -22.12 -4.14
CA ARG A 226 -1.22 -23.48 -3.62
C ARG A 226 -0.63 -23.48 -2.21
N VAL A 227 0.21 -22.49 -1.90
CA VAL A 227 0.86 -22.33 -0.59
C VAL A 227 -0.07 -21.61 0.38
N ASP A 228 -0.66 -20.51 -0.07
CA ASP A 228 -1.64 -19.72 0.68
C ASP A 228 -2.90 -19.47 -0.15
N PRO A 229 -3.92 -20.35 -0.03
CA PRO A 229 -5.21 -20.17 -0.70
C PRO A 229 -5.98 -18.91 -0.27
N ASN A 230 -5.56 -18.27 0.83
CA ASN A 230 -6.19 -17.05 1.35
C ASN A 230 -5.35 -15.80 1.03
N GLN A 231 -4.47 -15.85 0.03
CA GLN A 231 -3.70 -14.68 -0.38
C GLN A 231 -4.53 -13.76 -1.28
N ALA A 232 -5.24 -12.80 -0.68
CA ALA A 232 -6.15 -11.88 -1.37
C ALA A 232 -5.48 -11.13 -2.53
N TYR A 233 -4.23 -10.68 -2.34
CA TYR A 233 -3.53 -9.90 -3.37
C TYR A 233 -3.08 -10.75 -4.57
N ALA A 234 -2.87 -12.07 -4.39
CA ALA A 234 -2.60 -12.95 -5.53
C ALA A 234 -3.83 -13.06 -6.43
N TYR A 235 -5.03 -13.14 -5.84
CA TYR A 235 -6.28 -13.06 -6.57
C TYR A 235 -6.47 -11.70 -7.25
N ALA A 236 -6.16 -10.60 -6.57
CA ALA A 236 -6.24 -9.27 -7.17
C ALA A 236 -5.36 -9.13 -8.42
N ILE A 237 -4.09 -9.58 -8.36
CA ILE A 237 -3.18 -9.54 -9.52
C ILE A 237 -3.67 -10.48 -10.64
N LEU A 238 -4.23 -11.65 -10.30
CA LEU A 238 -4.89 -12.49 -11.32
C LEU A 238 -6.06 -11.73 -11.98
N GLY A 239 -6.86 -11.01 -11.20
CA GLY A 239 -7.89 -10.11 -11.70
C GLY A 239 -7.34 -9.08 -12.68
N ASP A 240 -6.23 -8.41 -12.33
CA ASP A 240 -5.53 -7.46 -13.19
C ASP A 240 -5.04 -8.12 -14.50
N VAL A 241 -4.49 -9.35 -14.44
CA VAL A 241 -4.08 -10.10 -15.64
C VAL A 241 -5.27 -10.33 -16.58
N PHE A 242 -6.42 -10.77 -16.05
CA PHE A 242 -7.61 -11.02 -16.87
C PHE A 242 -8.28 -9.72 -17.35
N TYR A 243 -8.09 -8.61 -16.65
CA TYR A 243 -8.47 -7.28 -17.13
C TYR A 243 -7.70 -6.90 -18.40
N GLU A 244 -6.37 -7.04 -18.41
CA GLU A 244 -5.52 -6.77 -19.59
C GLU A 244 -5.87 -7.68 -20.78
N LEU A 245 -6.21 -8.94 -20.49
CA LEU A 245 -6.72 -9.90 -21.48
C LEU A 245 -8.15 -9.61 -21.95
N LYS A 246 -8.84 -8.62 -21.37
CA LYS A 246 -10.24 -8.25 -21.63
C LYS A 246 -11.25 -9.36 -21.32
N ASP A 247 -10.87 -10.35 -20.52
CA ASP A 247 -11.79 -11.36 -19.98
C ASP A 247 -12.37 -10.84 -18.66
N TYR A 248 -13.35 -9.95 -18.78
CA TYR A 248 -13.96 -9.31 -17.62
C TYR A 248 -14.72 -10.28 -16.71
N ASN A 249 -15.13 -11.45 -17.20
CA ASN A 249 -15.80 -12.46 -16.38
C ASN A 249 -14.81 -13.14 -15.43
N GLN A 250 -13.64 -13.55 -15.94
CA GLN A 250 -12.57 -14.08 -15.09
C GLN A 250 -12.01 -13.00 -14.15
N CYS A 251 -11.86 -11.77 -14.65
CA CYS A 251 -11.45 -10.63 -13.85
C CYS A 251 -12.35 -10.45 -12.61
N LEU A 252 -13.67 -10.38 -12.80
CA LEU A 252 -14.65 -10.29 -11.70
C LEU A 252 -14.60 -11.51 -10.78
N PHE A 253 -14.46 -12.73 -11.32
CA PHE A 253 -14.32 -13.94 -10.49
C PHE A 253 -13.14 -13.84 -9.52
N TYR A 254 -11.99 -13.35 -9.98
CA TYR A 254 -10.81 -13.22 -9.13
C TYR A 254 -10.93 -12.06 -8.14
N TYR A 255 -11.50 -10.91 -8.54
CA TYR A 255 -11.79 -9.85 -7.59
C TYR A 255 -12.82 -10.26 -6.54
N ASP A 256 -13.83 -11.05 -6.88
CA ASP A 256 -14.78 -11.63 -5.92
C ASP A 256 -14.08 -12.47 -4.85
N ARG A 257 -13.06 -13.26 -5.24
CA ARG A 257 -12.23 -14.01 -4.29
C ARG A 257 -11.40 -13.08 -3.41
N ALA A 258 -10.78 -12.05 -4.00
CA ALA A 258 -9.94 -11.11 -3.29
C ALA A 258 -10.74 -10.36 -2.19
N VAL A 259 -11.88 -9.78 -2.54
CA VAL A 259 -12.73 -9.03 -1.59
C VAL A 259 -13.41 -9.94 -0.56
N ALA A 260 -13.66 -11.22 -0.87
CA ALA A 260 -14.20 -12.16 0.12
C ALA A 260 -13.19 -12.46 1.24
N ILE A 261 -11.88 -12.42 0.95
CA ILE A 261 -10.81 -12.63 1.92
C ILE A 261 -10.49 -11.33 2.67
N LYS A 262 -10.31 -10.24 1.91
CA LYS A 262 -9.94 -8.92 2.41
C LYS A 262 -11.00 -7.89 2.06
N PHE A 263 -12.15 -8.00 2.72
CA PHE A 263 -13.30 -7.12 2.51
C PHE A 263 -13.10 -5.70 3.07
N ASP A 264 -12.08 -5.54 3.91
CA ASP A 264 -11.63 -4.33 4.60
C ASP A 264 -10.60 -3.52 3.78
N ASP A 265 -10.34 -3.90 2.52
CA ASP A 265 -9.46 -3.17 1.61
C ASP A 265 -10.28 -2.42 0.55
N PRO A 266 -10.37 -1.07 0.63
CA PRO A 266 -11.11 -0.25 -0.34
C PRO A 266 -10.63 -0.43 -1.77
N ALA A 267 -9.32 -0.59 -1.99
CA ALA A 267 -8.75 -0.64 -3.34
C ALA A 267 -9.24 -1.86 -4.13
N LEU A 268 -9.48 -2.99 -3.45
CA LEU A 268 -10.03 -4.19 -4.08
C LEU A 268 -11.49 -3.99 -4.54
N TRP A 269 -12.28 -3.28 -3.72
CA TRP A 269 -13.65 -2.91 -4.06
C TRP A 269 -13.71 -1.89 -5.19
N ILE A 270 -12.81 -0.90 -5.21
CA ILE A 270 -12.70 0.09 -6.30
C ILE A 270 -12.39 -0.63 -7.61
N ARG A 271 -11.36 -1.49 -7.65
CA ARG A 271 -11.02 -2.27 -8.86
C ARG A 271 -12.22 -3.05 -9.38
N LYS A 272 -12.95 -3.74 -8.49
CA LYS A 272 -14.17 -4.45 -8.86
C LYS A 272 -15.26 -3.51 -9.40
N GLY A 273 -15.46 -2.36 -8.75
CA GLY A 273 -16.39 -1.33 -9.17
C GLY A 273 -16.07 -0.78 -10.57
N ASP A 274 -14.80 -0.55 -10.86
CA ASP A 274 -14.34 -0.06 -12.17
C ASP A 274 -14.63 -1.07 -13.28
N ILE A 275 -14.49 -2.38 -13.02
CA ILE A 275 -14.89 -3.40 -14.00
C ILE A 275 -16.41 -3.37 -14.25
N HIS A 276 -17.22 -3.26 -13.19
CA HIS A 276 -18.67 -3.13 -13.38
C HIS A 276 -19.05 -1.85 -14.11
N LYS A 277 -18.37 -0.72 -13.85
CA LYS A 277 -18.56 0.55 -14.56
C LYS A 277 -18.22 0.41 -16.04
N LEU A 278 -17.09 -0.24 -16.36
CA LEU A 278 -16.66 -0.54 -17.73
C LEU A 278 -17.70 -1.41 -18.48
N LEU A 279 -18.29 -2.38 -17.80
CA LEU A 279 -19.38 -3.22 -18.31
C LEU A 279 -20.75 -2.51 -18.29
N LYS A 280 -20.80 -1.20 -17.98
CA LYS A 280 -22.02 -0.39 -17.85
C LYS A 280 -23.04 -0.94 -16.84
N SER A 281 -22.58 -1.78 -15.92
CA SER A 281 -23.35 -2.35 -14.82
C SER A 281 -23.31 -1.39 -13.63
N TYR A 282 -23.81 -0.17 -13.81
CA TYR A 282 -23.61 0.94 -12.89
C TYR A 282 -24.17 0.70 -11.49
N LYS A 283 -25.22 -0.12 -11.35
CA LYS A 283 -25.76 -0.52 -10.03
C LYS A 283 -24.77 -1.38 -9.25
N GLN A 284 -24.18 -2.38 -9.91
CA GLN A 284 -23.16 -3.24 -9.29
C GLN A 284 -21.87 -2.47 -9.01
N ALA A 285 -21.52 -1.49 -9.86
CA ALA A 285 -20.40 -0.59 -9.60
C ALA A 285 -20.67 0.26 -8.35
N HIS A 286 -21.86 0.86 -8.23
CA HIS A 286 -22.28 1.60 -7.03
C HIS A 286 -22.20 0.74 -5.76
N ASP A 287 -22.72 -0.49 -5.79
CA ASP A 287 -22.63 -1.41 -4.64
C ASP A 287 -21.18 -1.71 -4.25
N ALA A 288 -20.28 -1.83 -5.23
CA ALA A 288 -18.86 -2.07 -4.97
C ALA A 288 -18.19 -0.82 -4.37
N TYR A 289 -18.41 0.37 -4.92
CA TYR A 289 -17.84 1.60 -4.36
C TYR A 289 -18.39 1.91 -2.97
N GLN A 290 -19.68 1.62 -2.69
CA GLN A 290 -20.22 1.78 -1.35
C GLN A 290 -19.54 0.84 -0.34
N LYS A 291 -19.16 -0.37 -0.76
CA LYS A 291 -18.35 -1.27 0.08
C LYS A 291 -16.92 -0.76 0.27
N ALA A 292 -16.34 -0.09 -0.73
CA ALA A 292 -15.04 0.58 -0.57
C ALA A 292 -15.12 1.69 0.48
N ILE A 293 -16.14 2.56 0.41
CA ILE A 293 -16.41 3.63 1.39
C ILE A 293 -16.65 3.04 2.79
N ASN A 294 -17.40 1.95 2.89
CA ASN A 294 -17.66 1.31 4.19
C ASN A 294 -16.42 0.64 4.78
N ALA A 295 -15.48 0.18 3.93
CA ALA A 295 -14.20 -0.38 4.38
C ALA A 295 -13.28 0.71 4.94
N ASP A 296 -13.25 1.87 4.30
CA ASP A 296 -12.53 3.06 4.77
C ASP A 296 -13.28 4.34 4.37
N PRO A 297 -13.99 4.99 5.31
CA PRO A 297 -14.71 6.22 5.04
C PRO A 297 -13.82 7.42 4.72
N GLU A 298 -12.52 7.36 5.02
CA GLU A 298 -11.55 8.43 4.73
C GLU A 298 -10.87 8.23 3.36
N HIS A 299 -11.21 7.16 2.63
CA HIS A 299 -10.62 6.86 1.33
C HIS A 299 -11.21 7.74 0.22
N VAL A 300 -10.52 8.84 -0.09
CA VAL A 300 -10.93 9.87 -1.06
C VAL A 300 -11.33 9.28 -2.43
N GLU A 301 -10.52 8.38 -2.99
CA GLU A 301 -10.77 7.79 -4.31
C GLU A 301 -12.11 7.03 -4.34
N ALA A 302 -12.53 6.37 -3.25
CA ALA A 302 -13.78 5.63 -3.21
C ALA A 302 -15.00 6.56 -3.35
N TRP A 303 -14.96 7.72 -2.69
CA TRP A 303 -15.98 8.75 -2.80
C TRP A 303 -16.03 9.33 -4.21
N ALA A 304 -14.87 9.68 -4.77
CA ALA A 304 -14.77 10.24 -6.12
C ALA A 304 -15.29 9.27 -7.20
N ARG A 305 -14.85 8.00 -7.16
CA ARG A 305 -15.29 6.94 -8.08
C ARG A 305 -16.79 6.67 -7.97
N SER A 306 -17.34 6.71 -6.76
CA SER A 306 -18.79 6.57 -6.55
C SER A 306 -19.56 7.77 -7.10
N GLY A 307 -19.08 8.99 -6.86
CA GLY A 307 -19.64 10.22 -7.44
C GLY A 307 -19.69 10.18 -8.96
N GLU A 308 -18.59 9.80 -9.62
CA GLU A 308 -18.55 9.58 -11.06
C GLU A 308 -19.59 8.56 -11.54
N ASN A 309 -19.72 7.43 -10.83
CA ASN A 309 -20.66 6.39 -11.19
C ASN A 309 -22.12 6.85 -11.05
N LEU A 310 -22.42 7.69 -10.05
CA LEU A 310 -23.74 8.30 -9.87
C LEU A 310 -24.13 9.23 -11.04
N LEU A 311 -23.15 9.91 -11.65
CA LEU A 311 -23.40 10.68 -12.88
C LEU A 311 -23.87 9.79 -14.03
N TRP A 312 -23.30 8.59 -14.20
CA TRP A 312 -23.78 7.60 -15.17
C TRP A 312 -25.17 7.04 -14.85
N MET A 313 -25.57 7.11 -13.57
CA MET A 313 -26.91 6.75 -13.11
C MET A 313 -27.89 7.94 -13.14
N ASN A 314 -27.46 9.10 -13.63
CA ASN A 314 -28.22 10.35 -13.72
C ASN A 314 -28.69 10.88 -12.34
N ASP A 315 -27.88 10.67 -11.31
CA ASP A 315 -28.12 11.17 -9.94
C ASP A 315 -27.08 12.25 -9.59
N GLN A 316 -27.24 13.43 -10.21
CA GLN A 316 -26.26 14.51 -10.14
C GLN A 316 -26.19 15.17 -8.75
N ASP A 317 -27.34 15.26 -8.06
CA ASP A 317 -27.40 15.87 -6.73
C ASP A 317 -26.63 15.03 -5.71
N VAL A 318 -26.82 13.70 -5.72
CA VAL A 318 -26.07 12.80 -4.84
C VAL A 318 -24.60 12.72 -5.25
N ALA A 319 -24.29 12.77 -6.55
CA ALA A 319 -22.90 12.84 -7.01
C ALA A 319 -22.16 14.07 -6.44
N LEU A 320 -22.81 15.23 -6.38
CA LEU A 320 -22.24 16.43 -5.75
C LEU A 320 -21.96 16.23 -4.27
N GLU A 321 -22.84 15.56 -3.52
CA GLU A 321 -22.60 15.26 -2.10
C GLU A 321 -21.35 14.39 -1.91
N TYR A 322 -21.14 13.42 -2.80
CA TYR A 322 -19.99 12.53 -2.77
C TYR A 322 -18.69 13.28 -3.11
N PHE A 323 -18.70 14.13 -4.13
CA PHE A 323 -17.54 14.98 -4.45
C PHE A 323 -17.26 16.02 -3.35
N ASN A 324 -18.29 16.57 -2.71
CA ASN A 324 -18.13 17.46 -1.56
C ASN A 324 -17.43 16.74 -0.40
N THR A 325 -17.77 15.48 -0.17
CA THR A 325 -17.16 14.66 0.89
C THR A 325 -15.70 14.35 0.55
N ALA A 326 -15.41 13.96 -0.70
CA ALA A 326 -14.05 13.75 -1.18
C ALA A 326 -13.17 15.01 -1.01
N LEU A 327 -13.66 16.19 -1.38
CA LEU A 327 -12.93 17.46 -1.21
C LEU A 327 -12.88 17.96 0.24
N ALA A 328 -13.77 17.50 1.12
CA ALA A 328 -13.64 17.77 2.55
C ALA A 328 -12.49 16.95 3.16
N LEU A 329 -12.23 15.74 2.64
CA LEU A 329 -11.13 14.86 3.05
C LEU A 329 -9.79 15.29 2.43
N ALA A 330 -9.79 15.67 1.14
CA ALA A 330 -8.64 16.17 0.41
C ALA A 330 -8.99 17.46 -0.36
N PRO A 331 -8.87 18.65 0.28
CA PRO A 331 -9.24 19.92 -0.33
C PRO A 331 -8.42 20.32 -1.56
N ASP A 332 -7.23 19.74 -1.71
CA ASP A 332 -6.25 19.97 -2.77
C ASP A 332 -6.22 18.84 -3.82
N ASP A 333 -7.27 18.01 -3.91
CA ASP A 333 -7.40 17.02 -4.98
C ASP A 333 -7.90 17.67 -6.29
N ALA A 334 -6.97 17.89 -7.22
CA ALA A 334 -7.24 18.57 -8.49
C ALA A 334 -8.26 17.82 -9.37
N ASP A 335 -8.16 16.50 -9.43
CA ASP A 335 -9.00 15.65 -10.26
C ASP A 335 -10.45 15.63 -9.72
N VAL A 336 -10.61 15.54 -8.40
CA VAL A 336 -11.93 15.61 -7.76
C VAL A 336 -12.55 17.00 -7.91
N ALA A 337 -11.78 18.08 -7.70
CA ALA A 337 -12.24 19.45 -7.93
C ALA A 337 -12.68 19.63 -9.38
N HIS A 338 -11.88 19.20 -10.35
CA HIS A 338 -12.22 19.27 -11.76
C HIS A 338 -13.53 18.53 -12.07
N LYS A 339 -13.69 17.29 -11.57
CA LYS A 339 -14.91 16.49 -11.77
C LYS A 339 -16.14 17.15 -11.18
N ARG A 340 -16.06 17.70 -9.97
CA ARG A 340 -17.17 18.45 -9.36
C ARG A 340 -17.49 19.73 -10.16
N GLY A 341 -16.46 20.43 -10.64
CA GLY A 341 -16.60 21.58 -11.53
C GLY A 341 -17.34 21.24 -12.83
N LEU A 342 -17.07 20.09 -13.44
CA LEU A 342 -17.82 19.60 -14.60
C LEU A 342 -19.30 19.34 -14.29
N VAL A 343 -19.62 18.83 -13.09
CA VAL A 343 -21.02 18.65 -12.65
C VAL A 343 -21.71 19.99 -12.49
N TYR A 344 -21.09 20.94 -11.80
CA TYR A 344 -21.63 22.31 -11.67
C TYR A 344 -21.81 22.98 -13.03
N TYR A 345 -20.85 22.82 -13.95
CA TYR A 345 -20.95 23.33 -15.31
C TYR A 345 -22.17 22.74 -16.04
N GLY A 346 -22.38 21.43 -15.97
CA GLY A 346 -23.55 20.76 -16.54
C GLY A 346 -24.88 21.23 -15.95
N MET A 347 -24.88 21.63 -14.67
CA MET A 347 -26.03 22.24 -13.99
C MET A 347 -26.17 23.75 -14.25
N GLN A 348 -25.32 24.35 -15.09
CA GLN A 348 -25.26 25.79 -15.38
C GLN A 348 -24.95 26.66 -14.14
N ARG A 349 -24.31 26.07 -13.12
CA ARG A 349 -23.82 26.72 -11.90
C ARG A 349 -22.38 27.20 -12.14
N TYR A 350 -22.24 28.19 -13.01
CA TYR A 350 -20.94 28.57 -13.58
C TYR A 350 -19.99 29.21 -12.56
N ASP A 351 -20.50 29.90 -11.53
CA ASP A 351 -19.66 30.47 -10.47
C ASP A 351 -19.01 29.38 -9.61
N GLU A 352 -19.77 28.36 -9.21
CA GLU A 352 -19.25 27.21 -8.46
C GLU A 352 -18.30 26.36 -9.32
N ALA A 353 -18.65 26.15 -10.59
CA ALA A 353 -17.77 25.46 -11.53
C ALA A 353 -16.43 26.19 -11.70
N LEU A 354 -16.47 27.53 -11.81
CA LEU A 354 -15.27 28.35 -11.93
C LEU A 354 -14.36 28.22 -10.71
N ALA A 355 -14.93 28.24 -9.50
CA ALA A 355 -14.18 28.08 -8.26
C ALA A 355 -13.48 26.70 -8.19
N ASP A 356 -14.15 25.64 -8.62
CA ASP A 356 -13.57 24.29 -8.68
C ASP A 356 -12.45 24.16 -9.71
N PHE A 357 -12.62 24.77 -10.89
CA PHE A 357 -11.54 24.81 -11.88
C PHE A 357 -10.36 25.69 -11.45
N ASP A 358 -10.59 26.74 -10.65
CA ASP A 358 -9.53 27.52 -10.01
C ASP A 358 -8.73 26.67 -9.01
N ILE A 359 -9.40 25.85 -8.20
CA ILE A 359 -8.73 24.90 -7.28
C ILE A 359 -7.89 23.91 -8.09
N ALA A 360 -8.49 23.22 -9.07
CA ALA A 360 -7.80 22.22 -9.88
C ALA A 360 -6.56 22.80 -10.58
N PHE A 361 -6.68 23.98 -11.21
CA PHE A 361 -5.55 24.66 -11.84
C PHE A 361 -4.47 25.11 -10.83
N SER A 362 -4.85 25.50 -9.61
CA SER A 362 -3.88 25.92 -8.59
C SER A 362 -2.98 24.77 -8.12
N VAL A 363 -3.50 23.54 -8.14
CA VAL A 363 -2.79 22.32 -7.75
C VAL A 363 -2.01 21.74 -8.94
N GLU A 364 -2.65 21.65 -10.12
CA GLU A 364 -2.05 21.16 -11.36
C GLU A 364 -2.00 22.26 -12.43
N PRO A 365 -1.06 23.21 -12.35
CA PRO A 365 -0.99 24.34 -13.28
C PRO A 365 -0.63 23.93 -14.71
N ASP A 366 -0.02 22.76 -14.89
CA ASP A 366 0.43 22.26 -16.20
C ASP A 366 -0.67 21.47 -16.93
N ASN A 367 -1.84 21.25 -16.32
CA ASN A 367 -2.95 20.51 -16.93
C ASN A 367 -3.89 21.48 -17.71
N PRO A 368 -3.88 21.48 -19.05
CA PRO A 368 -4.65 22.44 -19.83
C PRO A 368 -6.18 22.24 -19.76
N GLU A 369 -6.67 21.04 -19.42
CA GLU A 369 -8.11 20.77 -19.38
C GLU A 369 -8.80 21.59 -18.26
N HIS A 370 -8.12 21.85 -17.13
CA HIS A 370 -8.64 22.72 -16.08
C HIS A 370 -8.91 24.13 -16.61
N LEU A 371 -7.95 24.71 -17.32
CA LEU A 371 -8.08 26.05 -17.93
C LEU A 371 -9.08 26.08 -19.08
N TYR A 372 -9.17 25.00 -19.86
CA TYR A 372 -10.15 24.87 -20.93
C TYR A 372 -11.57 25.02 -20.39
N HIS A 373 -11.93 24.27 -19.37
CA HIS A 373 -13.25 24.35 -18.76
C HIS A 373 -13.48 25.63 -17.96
N ARG A 374 -12.45 26.14 -17.28
CA ARG A 374 -12.45 27.46 -16.64
C ARG A 374 -12.81 28.58 -17.62
N ALA A 375 -12.20 28.57 -18.81
CA ALA A 375 -12.43 29.59 -19.83
C ALA A 375 -13.88 29.56 -20.34
N PHE A 376 -14.48 28.37 -20.48
CA PHE A 376 -15.90 28.22 -20.78
C PHE A 376 -16.79 28.84 -19.70
N CYS A 377 -16.52 28.59 -18.41
CA CYS A 377 -17.26 29.23 -17.32
C CYS A 377 -17.19 30.76 -17.43
N LEU A 378 -16.00 31.31 -17.70
CA LEU A 378 -15.81 32.76 -17.85
C LEU A 378 -16.56 33.34 -19.06
N GLU A 379 -16.69 32.61 -20.17
CA GLU A 379 -17.53 33.03 -21.31
C GLU A 379 -19.01 33.10 -20.89
N HIS A 380 -19.51 32.09 -20.19
CA HIS A 380 -20.90 32.04 -19.72
C HIS A 380 -21.22 33.11 -18.67
N LEU A 381 -20.23 33.50 -17.86
CA LEU A 381 -20.30 34.58 -16.88
C LEU A 381 -20.02 35.97 -17.49
N GLU A 382 -19.85 36.07 -18.81
CA GLU A 382 -19.56 37.32 -19.54
C GLU A 382 -18.26 38.02 -19.11
N ARG A 383 -17.33 37.28 -18.48
CA ARG A 383 -16.00 37.76 -18.06
C ARG A 383 -14.98 37.63 -19.19
N TYR A 384 -15.29 38.22 -20.35
CA TYR A 384 -14.59 37.96 -21.62
C TYR A 384 -13.09 38.28 -21.61
N ALA A 385 -12.68 39.33 -20.90
CA ALA A 385 -11.26 39.68 -20.80
C ALA A 385 -10.44 38.59 -20.08
N GLU A 386 -11.02 37.99 -19.04
CA GLU A 386 -10.41 36.89 -18.30
C GLU A 386 -10.49 35.58 -19.09
N ALA A 387 -11.63 35.31 -19.74
CA ALA A 387 -11.79 34.16 -20.63
C ALA A 387 -10.70 34.14 -21.72
N LYS A 388 -10.46 35.28 -22.38
CA LYS A 388 -9.44 35.39 -23.43
C LYS A 388 -8.03 35.11 -22.91
N ARG A 389 -7.67 35.62 -21.73
CA ARG A 389 -6.36 35.31 -21.10
C ARG A 389 -6.25 33.83 -20.75
N THR A 390 -7.32 33.25 -20.22
CA THR A 390 -7.38 31.83 -19.84
C THR A 390 -7.21 30.95 -21.07
N TRP A 391 -7.90 31.27 -22.18
CA TRP A 391 -7.73 30.58 -23.45
C TRP A 391 -6.31 30.67 -24.01
N GLN A 392 -5.65 31.80 -23.83
CA GLN A 392 -4.27 31.96 -24.29
C GLN A 392 -3.32 31.04 -23.55
N VAL A 393 -3.48 30.89 -22.23
CA VAL A 393 -2.66 29.98 -21.41
C VAL A 393 -2.99 28.52 -21.72
N ALA A 394 -4.28 28.15 -21.77
CA ALA A 394 -4.71 26.80 -22.14
C ALA A 394 -4.14 26.38 -23.52
N LYS A 395 -4.19 27.28 -24.51
CA LYS A 395 -3.62 27.04 -25.83
C LYS A 395 -2.12 26.72 -25.77
N ALA A 396 -1.34 27.50 -25.01
CA ALA A 396 0.10 27.31 -24.91
C ALA A 396 0.44 25.93 -24.33
N LEU A 397 -0.27 25.52 -23.27
CA LEU A 397 -0.11 24.19 -22.68
C LEU A 397 -0.51 23.06 -23.65
N TYR A 398 -1.63 23.20 -24.38
CA TYR A 398 -1.99 22.22 -25.41
C TYR A 398 -0.98 22.16 -26.57
N ASP A 399 -0.34 23.27 -26.94
CA ASP A 399 0.74 23.27 -27.93
C ASP A 399 1.96 22.49 -27.43
N GLU A 400 2.30 22.62 -26.14
CA GLU A 400 3.38 21.88 -25.49
C GLU A 400 3.08 20.36 -25.42
N GLU A 401 1.83 19.98 -25.20
CA GLU A 401 1.36 18.59 -25.27
C GLU A 401 1.25 18.03 -26.70
N GLY A 402 1.34 18.88 -27.74
CA GLY A 402 1.12 18.49 -29.13
C GLY A 402 -0.34 18.23 -29.50
N ASN A 403 -1.29 18.77 -28.73
CA ASN A 403 -2.73 18.66 -28.99
C ASN A 403 -3.22 19.80 -29.91
N ASP A 404 -2.89 19.69 -31.19
CA ASP A 404 -3.21 20.70 -32.21
C ASP A 404 -4.72 21.01 -32.31
N ILE A 405 -5.58 20.03 -32.05
CA ILE A 405 -7.04 20.17 -32.13
C ILE A 405 -7.52 21.13 -31.04
N ARG A 406 -7.16 20.85 -29.78
CA ARG A 406 -7.54 21.70 -28.64
C ARG A 406 -6.91 23.09 -28.73
N SER A 407 -5.66 23.18 -29.18
CA SER A 407 -5.00 24.48 -29.42
C SER A 407 -5.73 25.33 -30.47
N ALA A 408 -6.12 24.71 -31.59
CA ALA A 408 -6.88 25.39 -32.63
C ALA A 408 -8.25 25.87 -32.13
N GLU A 409 -8.93 25.07 -31.29
CA GLU A 409 -10.19 25.45 -30.66
C GLU A 409 -10.02 26.66 -29.73
N CYS A 410 -9.02 26.65 -28.86
CA CYS A 410 -8.68 27.79 -27.99
C CYS A 410 -8.44 29.07 -28.81
N ASN A 411 -7.71 28.96 -29.92
CA ASN A 411 -7.46 30.09 -30.83
C ASN A 411 -8.76 30.62 -31.49
N ALA A 412 -9.64 29.72 -31.93
CA ALA A 412 -10.92 30.08 -32.51
C ALA A 412 -11.81 30.82 -31.48
N ARG A 413 -11.84 30.35 -30.23
CA ARG A 413 -12.54 30.99 -29.11
C ARG A 413 -12.02 32.40 -28.85
N MET A 414 -10.70 32.58 -28.73
CA MET A 414 -10.09 33.90 -28.54
C MET A 414 -10.44 34.90 -29.64
N LYS A 415 -10.49 34.45 -30.90
CA LYS A 415 -10.87 35.31 -32.04
C LYS A 415 -12.32 35.78 -31.93
N ARG A 416 -13.24 34.89 -31.53
CA ARG A 416 -14.66 35.26 -31.32
C ARG A 416 -14.81 36.31 -30.22
N LEU A 417 -14.09 36.15 -29.11
CA LEU A 417 -14.10 37.10 -27.99
C LEU A 417 -13.46 38.46 -28.33
N SER A 418 -12.67 38.55 -29.40
CA SER A 418 -12.13 39.83 -29.88
C SER A 418 -13.06 40.56 -30.87
N SER A 419 -14.12 39.90 -31.33
CA SER A 419 -15.12 40.46 -32.24
C SER A 419 -16.44 40.84 -31.57
N SER A 420 -16.62 40.44 -30.30
CA SER A 420 -17.69 40.85 -29.38
C SER A 420 -17.21 42.01 -28.52
#